data_AF-A0A1S9LZA6-F1
#
_entry.id   AF-A0A1S9LZA6-F1
#
_cell.length_a   1.000
_cell.length_b   1.000
_cell.length_c   1.000
_cell.angle_alpha   90.00
_cell.angle_beta   90.00
_cell.angle_gamma   90.00
#
_symmetry.space_group_name_H-M   'P 1'
#
loop_
_entity.id
_entity.type
_entity.pdbx_description
1 polymer ?
#
loop_
_entity_poly.entity_id
_entity_poly.type
_entity_poly.pdbx_seq_one_letter_code
_entity_poly.pdbx_strand_id
1 'polypeptide(L)'
;IDGINLERLERYHQEYVNNGYNPKPVKRILIPSDNKRTRPLGLPTIKDRLIQKCLEQLLTPYFENIFSEWSLGFRTKKSCHDAIKRVKQRFKGIDYIVKIDLKG
;
A
#
# COMPACT_ATOMS: atom_id res chain seq x y z
N ILE A 1 12.24 6.76 19.64
CA ILE A 1 12.66 5.91 18.51
C ILE A 1 12.37 6.58 17.15
N ASP A 2 11.27 7.33 16.98
CA ASP A 2 11.03 8.08 15.71
C ASP A 2 11.04 9.62 15.82
N GLY A 3 11.30 10.16 17.02
CA GLY A 3 11.27 11.62 17.26
C GLY A 3 9.89 12.26 17.05
N ILE A 4 8.82 11.46 17.04
CA ILE A 4 7.42 11.91 17.08
C ILE A 4 7.05 12.17 18.53
N ASN A 5 6.45 13.32 18.79
CA ASN A 5 5.83 13.70 20.06
C ASN A 5 4.57 14.54 19.77
N LEU A 6 3.81 14.88 20.81
CA LEU A 6 2.56 15.63 20.68
C LEU A 6 2.76 17.00 20.01
N GLU A 7 3.77 17.77 20.45
CA GLU A 7 4.10 19.07 19.88
C GLU A 7 4.36 19.00 18.37
N ARG A 8 5.08 17.98 17.92
CA ARG A 8 5.40 17.78 16.51
C ARG A 8 4.16 17.41 15.69
N LEU A 9 3.24 16.63 16.25
CA LEU A 9 1.97 16.28 15.62
C LEU A 9 1.06 17.50 15.51
N GLU A 10 0.97 18.31 16.56
CA GLU A 10 0.21 19.57 16.55
C GLU A 10 0.74 20.51 15.47
N ARG A 11 2.06 20.66 15.35
CA ARG A 11 2.65 21.46 14.27
C ARG A 11 2.28 20.93 12.89
N TYR A 12 2.29 19.61 12.67
CA TYR A 12 1.88 19.03 11.39
C TYR A 12 0.41 19.27 11.08
N HIS A 13 -0.46 19.18 12.09
CA HIS A 13 -1.87 19.51 11.96
C HIS A 13 -2.05 20.99 11.57
N GLN A 14 -1.38 21.91 12.26
CA GLN A 14 -1.47 23.34 11.96
C GLN A 14 -0.95 23.67 10.55
N GLU A 15 0.17 23.09 10.12
CA GLU A 15 0.66 23.23 8.75
C GLU A 15 -0.38 22.76 7.72
N TYR A 16 -1.05 21.63 7.98
CA TYR A 16 -2.03 21.08 7.06
C TYR A 16 -3.30 21.96 6.97
N VAL A 17 -3.88 22.34 8.13
CA VAL A 17 -5.10 23.16 8.19
C VAL A 17 -4.90 24.53 7.53
N ASN A 18 -3.69 25.09 7.63
CA ASN A 18 -3.36 26.37 7.02
C ASN A 18 -2.93 26.25 5.54
N ASN A 19 -3.17 25.10 4.88
CA ASN A 19 -2.74 24.80 3.51
C ASN A 19 -1.22 24.95 3.27
N GLY A 20 -0.41 24.85 4.33
CA GLY A 20 1.05 24.94 4.28
C GLY A 20 1.75 23.59 4.06
N TYR A 21 0.99 22.50 3.91
CA TYR A 21 1.57 21.19 3.64
C TYR A 21 2.17 21.13 2.23
N ASN A 22 3.50 20.98 2.16
CA ASN A 22 4.22 20.67 0.94
C ASN A 22 4.96 19.31 1.10
N PRO A 23 4.66 18.30 0.27
CA PRO A 23 5.32 17.00 0.35
C PRO A 23 6.80 17.11 0.01
N LYS A 24 7.64 16.34 0.71
CA LYS A 24 9.08 16.31 0.44
C LYS A 24 9.45 15.20 -0.57
N PRO A 25 10.52 15.36 -1.35
CA PRO A 25 11.03 14.30 -2.22
C PRO A 25 11.31 13.01 -1.45
N VAL A 26 10.96 11.87 -2.04
CA VAL A 26 11.19 10.55 -1.44
C VAL A 26 12.68 10.18 -1.48
N LYS A 27 13.22 9.65 -0.37
CA LYS A 27 14.62 9.20 -0.32
C LYS A 27 14.72 7.81 -0.95
N ARG A 28 15.56 7.65 -1.97
CA ARG A 28 15.81 6.34 -2.58
C ARG A 28 16.79 5.53 -1.74
N ILE A 29 16.42 4.30 -1.38
CA ILE A 29 17.28 3.32 -0.71
C ILE A 29 17.29 2.02 -1.50
N LEU A 30 18.43 1.32 -1.52
CA LEU A 30 18.55 0.02 -2.18
C LEU A 30 18.48 -1.07 -1.11
N ILE A 31 17.53 -1.99 -1.23
CA ILE A 31 17.44 -3.17 -0.38
C ILE A 31 17.78 -4.44 -1.18
N PRO A 32 18.41 -5.44 -0.57
CA PRO A 32 18.69 -6.71 -1.23
C PRO A 32 17.39 -7.44 -1.58
N SER A 33 17.40 -8.18 -2.69
CA SER A 33 16.34 -9.12 -3.08
C SER A 33 16.92 -10.52 -3.27
N ASP A 34 16.05 -11.53 -3.13
CA ASP A 34 16.36 -12.95 -3.22
C ASP A 34 17.18 -13.37 -4.46
N ASN A 35 17.00 -12.69 -5.59
CA ASN A 35 17.66 -13.03 -6.87
C ASN A 35 18.97 -12.27 -7.13
N LYS A 36 19.74 -11.90 -6.10
CA LYS A 36 20.99 -11.10 -6.18
C LYS A 36 20.84 -9.72 -6.86
N ARG A 37 19.60 -9.26 -7.05
CA ARG A 37 19.28 -7.91 -7.54
C ARG A 37 18.93 -7.00 -6.38
N THR A 38 19.11 -5.69 -6.55
CA THR A 38 18.62 -4.70 -5.58
C THR A 38 17.23 -4.23 -5.97
N ARG A 39 16.36 -4.03 -4.98
CA ARG A 39 15.05 -3.38 -5.15
C ARG A 39 15.19 -1.94 -4.64
N PRO A 40 14.94 -0.92 -5.49
CA PRO A 40 14.87 0.44 -5.00
C PRO A 40 13.58 0.64 -4.20
N LEU A 41 13.68 1.13 -2.97
CA LEU A 41 12.57 1.58 -2.15
C LEU A 41 12.59 3.11 -2.04
N GLY A 42 11.44 3.74 -2.23
CA GLY A 42 11.25 5.15 -1.89
C GLY A 42 10.81 5.27 -0.44
N LEU A 43 11.60 5.97 0.39
CA LEU A 43 11.29 6.25 1.78
C LEU A 43 10.79 7.70 1.91
N PRO A 44 9.48 7.93 2.10
CA PRO A 44 8.95 9.26 2.37
C PRO A 44 9.32 9.73 3.78
N THR A 45 9.19 11.03 4.05
CA THR A 45 9.39 11.54 5.40
C THR A 45 8.28 11.07 6.33
N ILE A 46 8.50 11.16 7.64
CA ILE A 46 7.48 10.77 8.64
C ILE A 46 6.17 11.55 8.44
N LYS A 47 6.26 12.86 8.16
CA LYS A 47 5.09 13.71 7.90
C LYS A 47 4.30 13.23 6.69
N ASP A 48 5.01 12.93 5.60
CA ASP A 48 4.37 12.46 4.36
C ASP A 48 3.74 11.08 4.55
N ARG A 49 4.42 10.16 5.26
CA ARG A 49 3.85 8.83 5.58
C ARG A 49 2.61 8.93 6.45
N LEU A 50 2.57 9.85 7.41
CA LEU A 50 1.41 10.08 8.26
C LEU A 50 0.21 10.52 7.41
N ILE A 51 0.41 11.52 6.55
CA ILE A 51 -0.66 12.03 5.68
C ILE A 51 -1.10 10.97 4.67
N GLN A 52 -0.18 10.23 4.07
CA GLN A 52 -0.49 9.08 3.20
C GLN A 52 -1.34 8.04 3.95
N LYS A 53 -1.02 7.76 5.21
CA LYS A 53 -1.78 6.79 6.01
C LYS A 53 -3.18 7.30 6.35
N CYS A 54 -3.32 8.60 6.66
CA CYS A 54 -4.64 9.22 6.84
C CYS A 54 -5.49 9.11 5.57
N LEU A 55 -4.91 9.42 4.41
CA LEU A 55 -5.59 9.28 3.12
C LEU A 55 -5.98 7.82 2.84
N GLU A 56 -5.09 6.87 3.09
CA GLU A 56 -5.39 5.44 2.95
C GLU A 56 -6.60 5.04 3.81
N GLN A 57 -6.65 5.47 5.08
CA GLN A 57 -7.77 5.16 5.97
C GLN A 57 -9.11 5.73 5.48
N LEU A 58 -9.09 6.94 4.91
CA LEU A 58 -10.29 7.58 4.35
C LEU A 58 -10.75 6.92 3.04
N LEU A 59 -9.80 6.56 2.17
CA LEU A 59 -10.08 6.02 0.85
C LEU A 59 -10.43 4.52 0.88
N THR A 60 -9.90 3.76 1.84
CA THR A 60 -10.10 2.31 1.91
C THR A 60 -11.57 1.90 1.96
N PRO A 61 -12.44 2.48 2.84
CA PRO A 61 -13.87 2.13 2.86
C PRO A 61 -14.60 2.46 1.56
N TYR A 62 -14.19 3.53 0.88
CA TYR A 62 -14.79 3.93 -0.38
C TYR A 62 -14.47 2.91 -1.49
N PHE A 63 -13.19 2.56 -1.66
CA PHE A 63 -12.77 1.63 -2.71
C PHE A 63 -13.12 0.17 -2.44
N GLU A 64 -13.24 -0.23 -1.17
CA GLU A 64 -13.63 -1.60 -0.81
C GLU A 64 -14.99 -2.01 -1.41
N ASN A 65 -15.91 -1.04 -1.58
CA ASN A 65 -17.22 -1.25 -2.19
C ASN A 65 -17.18 -1.35 -3.72
N ILE A 66 -16.09 -0.91 -4.37
CA ILE A 66 -15.97 -0.84 -5.83
C ILE A 66 -15.08 -1.97 -6.36
N PHE A 67 -14.16 -2.48 -5.54
CA PHE A 67 -13.26 -3.56 -5.97
C PHE A 67 -14.03 -4.83 -6.32
N SER A 68 -13.67 -5.41 -7.47
CA SER A 68 -14.13 -6.74 -7.90
C SER A 68 -13.96 -7.75 -6.77
N GLU A 69 -14.95 -8.63 -6.61
CA GLU A 69 -14.85 -9.72 -5.65
C GLU A 69 -13.61 -10.60 -5.93
N TRP A 70 -13.19 -10.73 -7.19
CA TRP A 70 -12.01 -11.52 -7.58
C TRP A 70 -10.67 -10.84 -7.28
N SER A 71 -10.68 -9.56 -6.89
CA SER A 71 -9.49 -8.84 -6.43
C SER A 71 -9.26 -9.09 -4.94
N LEU A 72 -8.12 -9.66 -4.58
CA LEU A 72 -7.79 -10.07 -3.21
C LEU A 72 -6.54 -9.43 -2.64
N GLY A 73 -5.68 -8.85 -3.48
CA GLY A 73 -4.43 -8.23 -3.04
C GLY A 73 -4.67 -6.93 -2.27
N PHE A 74 -3.89 -6.71 -1.21
CA PHE A 74 -3.85 -5.45 -0.44
C PHE A 74 -5.18 -5.00 0.19
N ARG A 75 -6.16 -5.91 0.35
CA ARG A 75 -7.48 -5.61 0.92
C ARG A 75 -7.62 -6.11 2.35
N THR A 76 -8.38 -5.39 3.16
CA THR A 76 -8.69 -5.80 4.53
C THR A 76 -9.53 -7.10 4.51
N LYS A 77 -9.25 -8.03 5.44
CA LYS A 77 -9.96 -9.33 5.57
C LYS A 77 -9.88 -10.22 4.32
N LYS A 78 -8.93 -10.00 3.41
CA LYS A 78 -8.62 -10.87 2.27
C LYS A 78 -7.18 -11.36 2.37
N SER A 79 -6.93 -12.59 1.93
CA SER A 79 -5.61 -13.21 1.99
C SER A 79 -5.27 -14.00 0.73
N CYS A 80 -3.98 -14.35 0.57
CA CYS A 80 -3.54 -15.26 -0.49
C CYS A 80 -4.20 -16.64 -0.41
N HIS A 81 -4.54 -17.11 0.80
CA HIS A 81 -5.22 -18.38 1.01
C HIS A 81 -6.65 -18.37 0.45
N ASP A 82 -7.34 -17.23 0.56
CA ASP A 82 -8.68 -17.06 -0.03
C ASP A 82 -8.62 -17.15 -1.56
N ALA A 83 -7.56 -16.63 -2.17
CA ALA A 83 -7.35 -16.71 -3.62
C ALA A 83 -7.21 -18.16 -4.09
N ILE A 84 -6.34 -18.93 -3.42
CA ILE A 84 -6.11 -20.35 -3.71
C ILE A 84 -7.41 -21.14 -3.53
N LYS A 85 -8.11 -20.92 -2.41
CA LYS A 85 -9.38 -21.60 -2.12
C LYS A 85 -10.42 -21.34 -3.21
N ARG A 86 -10.60 -20.07 -3.61
CA ARG A 86 -11.55 -19.70 -4.66
C ARG A 86 -11.22 -20.33 -6.00
N VAL A 87 -9.94 -20.33 -6.39
CA VAL A 87 -9.52 -20.97 -7.64
C VAL A 87 -9.86 -22.46 -7.62
N LYS A 88 -9.47 -23.18 -6.55
CA LYS A 88 -9.74 -24.62 -6.39
C LYS A 88 -11.23 -24.95 -6.38
N GLN A 89 -12.06 -24.10 -5.81
CA GLN A 89 -13.50 -24.33 -5.70
C GLN A 89 -14.25 -24.02 -6.99
N ARG A 90 -13.90 -22.92 -7.67
CA ARG A 90 -14.65 -22.40 -8.82
C ARG A 90 -14.28 -23.06 -10.15
N PHE A 91 -13.01 -23.41 -10.31
CA PHE A 91 -12.45 -23.84 -11.58
C PHE A 91 -12.02 -25.30 -11.49
N LYS A 92 -12.89 -26.21 -11.92
CA LYS A 92 -12.65 -27.66 -12.00
C LYS A 92 -12.64 -28.08 -13.47
N GLY A 93 -11.71 -28.96 -13.85
CA GLY A 93 -11.57 -29.39 -15.25
C GLY A 93 -11.06 -28.29 -16.18
N ILE A 94 -10.15 -27.45 -15.71
CA ILE A 94 -9.47 -26.45 -16.55
C ILE A 94 -8.22 -27.08 -17.15
N ASP A 95 -8.13 -27.04 -18.48
CA ASP A 95 -6.96 -27.56 -19.22
C ASP A 95 -5.83 -26.52 -19.35
N TYR A 96 -6.16 -25.22 -19.28
CA TYR A 96 -5.20 -24.13 -19.51
C TYR A 96 -5.34 -22.98 -18.50
N ILE A 97 -4.19 -22.49 -18.03
CA ILE A 97 -4.09 -21.31 -17.16
C ILE A 97 -3.13 -20.31 -17.81
N VAL A 98 -3.57 -19.06 -17.94
CA VAL A 98 -2.72 -17.97 -18.44
C VAL A 98 -2.18 -17.18 -17.25
N LYS A 99 -0.86 -17.24 -17.03
CA LYS A 99 -0.16 -16.42 -16.04
C LYS A 99 0.17 -15.07 -16.65
N ILE A 100 -0.33 -14.00 -16.04
CA ILE A 100 -0.09 -12.61 -16.46
C ILE A 100 0.61 -11.87 -15.33
N ASP A 101 1.61 -11.06 -15.68
CA ASP A 101 2.32 -10.16 -14.76
C ASP A 101 2.57 -8.82 -15.47
N LEU A 102 2.57 -7.72 -14.72
CA LEU A 102 2.76 -6.37 -15.25
C LEU A 102 4.23 -5.95 -15.10
N LYS A 103 4.80 -5.38 -16.16
CA LYS A 103 6.13 -4.76 -16.13
C LYS A 103 5.99 -3.25 -15.88
N GLY A 104 6.71 -2.74 -14.89
CA GLY A 104 6.83 -1.32 -14.56
C GLY A 104 8.22 -0.98 -14.05
#